data_AF-A0A3E1E5P6-F1
#
_entry.id   AF-A0A3E1E5P6-F1
#
_cell.length_a   1.000
_cell.length_b   1.000
_cell.length_c   1.000
_cell.angle_alpha   90.00
_cell.angle_beta   90.00
_cell.angle_gamma   90.00
#
_symmetry.space_group_name_H-M   'P 1'
#
loop_
_entity.id
_entity.type
_entity.pdbx_description
1 polymer ?
#
loop_
_entity_poly.entity_id
_entity_poly.type
_entity_poly.pdbx_seq_one_letter_code
_entity_poly.pdbx_strand_id
1 'polypeptide(L)'
;MNLLELCEPLFQYVCLLNRAGRKSGHYEYVAVRAEVLSLFEQMHTRAISDPRLSHQYKALELTLLFFTDSMISESGHSFASKWNSSRLADERSELAGDEKFYDHLEATMADQSPEASERLAVFATMIGLGFTGWYHGQPEYLRKKMLEITPRIRPFMEADVTGKLCPETYENVDRRDLVEPPSRGIAFIAIAFVVFCFTTLACNYYLFDKSTKHLIASLKEVLKREAEFGQAGN
;
A
#
# COMPACT_ATOMS: atom_id res chain seq x y z
N MET A 1 -9.12 15.74 18.24
CA MET A 1 -9.29 14.33 18.61
C MET A 1 -10.28 13.71 17.66
N ASN A 2 -9.84 12.78 16.83
CA ASN A 2 -10.74 11.99 15.97
C ASN A 2 -11.16 10.70 16.69
N LEU A 3 -12.12 9.96 16.11
CA LEU A 3 -12.62 8.72 16.70
C LEU A 3 -11.56 7.61 16.77
N LEU A 4 -10.62 7.58 15.82
CA LEU A 4 -9.55 6.59 15.76
C LEU A 4 -8.54 6.80 16.91
N GLU A 5 -8.11 8.05 17.14
CA GLU A 5 -7.25 8.47 18.26
C GLU A 5 -7.88 8.16 19.62
N LEU A 6 -9.21 8.25 19.72
CA LEU A 6 -9.93 7.88 20.94
C LEU A 6 -9.79 6.38 21.23
N CYS A 7 -9.91 5.53 20.20
CA CYS A 7 -9.86 4.07 20.30
C CYS A 7 -8.42 3.50 20.30
N GLU A 8 -7.44 4.29 19.86
CA GLU A 8 -6.05 3.86 19.71
C GLU A 8 -5.45 3.21 20.98
N PRO A 9 -5.63 3.75 22.20
CA PRO A 9 -5.08 3.12 23.41
C PRO A 9 -5.58 1.70 23.62
N LEU A 10 -6.85 1.42 23.31
CA LEU A 10 -7.42 0.07 23.38
C LEU A 10 -6.75 -0.85 22.35
N PHE A 11 -6.61 -0.39 21.11
CA PHE A 11 -5.95 -1.16 20.05
C PHE A 11 -4.51 -1.50 20.39
N GLN A 12 -3.73 -0.51 20.83
CA GLN A 12 -2.35 -0.72 21.24
C GLN A 12 -2.25 -1.72 22.41
N TYR A 13 -3.14 -1.60 23.40
CA TYR A 13 -3.17 -2.50 24.54
C TYR A 13 -3.48 -3.95 24.14
N VAL A 14 -4.51 -4.17 23.32
CA VAL A 14 -4.87 -5.50 22.80
C VAL A 14 -3.71 -6.10 21.98
N CYS A 15 -3.06 -5.31 21.14
CA CYS A 15 -1.88 -5.76 20.38
C CYS A 15 -0.70 -6.12 21.29
N LEU A 16 -0.43 -5.31 22.31
CA LEU A 16 0.62 -5.55 23.29
C LEU A 16 0.36 -6.86 24.06
N LEU A 17 -0.87 -7.04 24.52
CA LEU A 17 -1.30 -8.23 25.24
C LEU A 17 -1.16 -9.49 24.37
N ASN A 18 -1.63 -9.45 23.12
CA ASN A 18 -1.50 -10.56 22.19
C ASN A 18 -0.04 -10.89 21.83
N ARG A 19 0.81 -9.86 21.71
CA ARG A 19 2.26 -10.06 21.54
C ARG A 19 2.89 -10.71 22.78
N ALA A 20 2.46 -10.33 23.98
CA ALA A 20 2.97 -10.91 25.21
C ALA A 20 2.57 -12.39 25.37
N GLY A 21 1.33 -12.76 25.01
CA GLY A 21 0.87 -14.15 25.05
C GLY A 21 1.71 -15.08 24.18
N ARG A 22 2.08 -14.62 22.97
CA ARG A 22 2.99 -15.37 22.07
C ARG A 22 4.41 -15.56 22.61
N LYS A 23 4.86 -14.69 23.52
CA LYS A 23 6.19 -14.73 24.16
C LYS A 23 6.14 -15.30 25.59
N SER A 24 5.04 -15.94 25.97
CA SER A 24 4.84 -16.50 27.32
C SER A 24 4.91 -15.45 28.45
N GLY A 25 4.56 -14.19 28.15
CA GLY A 25 4.42 -13.15 29.17
C GLY A 25 3.33 -13.51 30.17
N HIS A 26 3.60 -13.40 31.46
CA HIS A 26 2.65 -13.74 32.51
C HIS A 26 1.79 -12.52 32.85
N TYR A 27 0.51 -12.59 32.52
CA TYR A 27 -0.50 -11.59 32.88
C TYR A 27 -1.58 -12.25 33.73
N GLU A 28 -2.08 -11.53 34.71
CA GLU A 28 -3.17 -12.01 35.55
C GLU A 28 -4.52 -11.58 34.97
N TYR A 29 -5.47 -12.53 34.91
CA TYR A 29 -6.82 -12.30 34.41
C TYR A 29 -7.51 -11.09 35.04
N VAL A 30 -7.43 -10.94 36.37
CA VAL A 30 -8.12 -9.87 37.10
C VAL A 30 -7.54 -8.50 36.75
N ALA A 31 -6.21 -8.40 36.69
CA ALA A 31 -5.52 -7.17 36.30
C ALA A 31 -5.86 -6.77 34.85
N VAL A 32 -5.75 -7.72 33.90
CA VAL A 32 -6.08 -7.48 32.49
C VAL A 32 -7.52 -7.01 32.33
N ARG A 33 -8.46 -7.66 33.02
CA ARG A 33 -9.87 -7.28 32.97
C ARG A 33 -10.13 -5.88 33.51
N ALA A 34 -9.51 -5.53 34.65
CA ALA A 34 -9.62 -4.19 35.22
C ALA A 34 -9.01 -3.11 34.30
N GLU A 35 -7.88 -3.41 33.66
CA GLU A 35 -7.23 -2.51 32.69
C GLU A 35 -8.09 -2.29 31.45
N VAL A 36 -8.67 -3.35 30.86
CA VAL A 36 -9.59 -3.22 29.73
C VAL A 36 -10.80 -2.37 30.10
N LEU A 37 -11.45 -2.63 31.24
CA LEU A 37 -12.59 -1.84 31.69
C LEU A 37 -12.22 -0.38 31.93
N SER A 38 -11.05 -0.12 32.51
CA SER A 38 -10.52 1.24 32.69
C SER A 38 -10.30 1.95 31.34
N LEU A 39 -9.84 1.25 30.30
CA LEU A 39 -9.71 1.82 28.96
C LEU A 39 -11.07 2.20 28.37
N PHE A 40 -12.10 1.36 28.50
CA PHE A 40 -13.45 1.70 28.07
C PHE A 40 -14.04 2.90 28.83
N GLU A 41 -13.82 2.98 30.14
CA GLU A 41 -14.25 4.12 30.97
C GLU A 41 -13.54 5.42 30.54
N GLN A 42 -12.23 5.36 30.28
CA GLN A 42 -11.45 6.49 29.80
C GLN A 42 -11.93 6.96 28.42
N MET A 43 -12.16 6.04 27.49
CA MET A 43 -12.73 6.37 26.18
C MET A 43 -14.11 7.00 26.31
N HIS A 44 -14.98 6.45 27.16
CA HIS A 44 -16.31 6.99 27.40
C HIS A 44 -16.26 8.42 27.98
N THR A 45 -15.44 8.65 29.00
CA THR A 45 -15.26 9.96 29.63
C THR A 45 -14.74 11.01 28.65
N ARG A 46 -13.74 10.63 27.82
CA ARG A 46 -13.21 11.50 26.77
C ARG A 46 -14.24 11.74 25.67
N ALA A 47 -15.03 10.75 25.30
CA ALA A 47 -16.08 10.90 24.30
C ALA A 47 -17.20 11.84 24.77
N ILE A 48 -17.58 11.83 26.05
CA ILE A 48 -18.60 12.73 26.59
C ILE A 48 -18.19 14.21 26.49
N SER A 49 -16.88 14.51 26.51
CA SER A 49 -16.39 15.88 26.39
C SER A 49 -16.67 16.53 25.03
N ASP A 50 -16.96 15.72 23.99
CA ASP A 50 -17.36 16.19 22.66
C ASP A 50 -18.67 15.48 22.23
N PRO A 51 -19.81 16.19 22.13
CA PRO A 51 -21.09 15.61 21.76
C PRO A 51 -21.07 14.78 20.46
N ARG A 52 -20.24 15.18 19.47
CA ARG A 52 -20.09 14.46 18.21
C ARG A 52 -19.41 13.11 18.43
N LEU A 53 -18.33 13.07 19.21
CA LEU A 53 -17.61 11.84 19.55
C LEU A 53 -18.45 10.94 20.46
N SER A 54 -19.24 11.51 21.38
CA SER A 54 -20.12 10.72 22.25
C SER A 54 -21.12 9.88 21.45
N HIS A 55 -21.76 10.46 20.43
CA HIS A 55 -22.68 9.71 19.56
C HIS A 55 -21.97 8.61 18.76
N GLN A 56 -20.80 8.94 18.18
CA GLN A 56 -20.03 7.98 17.41
C GLN A 56 -19.48 6.82 18.27
N TYR A 57 -18.98 7.13 19.47
CA TYR A 57 -18.49 6.13 20.42
C TYR A 57 -19.60 5.19 20.86
N LYS A 58 -20.78 5.69 21.20
CA LYS A 58 -21.93 4.84 21.56
C LYS A 58 -22.31 3.85 20.45
N ALA A 59 -22.21 4.27 19.19
CA ALA A 59 -22.47 3.38 18.05
C ALA A 59 -21.38 2.29 17.88
N LEU A 60 -20.15 2.53 18.36
CA LEU A 60 -19.03 1.59 18.23
C LEU A 60 -18.72 0.79 19.49
N GLU A 61 -19.17 1.22 20.67
CA GLU A 61 -18.82 0.65 21.97
C GLU A 61 -19.03 -0.87 21.99
N LEU A 62 -20.16 -1.33 21.45
CA LEU A 62 -20.47 -2.75 21.36
C LEU A 62 -19.52 -3.51 20.42
N THR A 63 -19.20 -2.94 19.26
CA THR A 63 -18.25 -3.55 18.30
C THR A 63 -16.82 -3.62 18.84
N LEU A 64 -16.41 -2.63 19.64
CA LEU A 64 -15.11 -2.63 20.33
C LEU A 64 -15.04 -3.70 21.42
N LEU A 65 -16.15 -3.97 22.11
CA LEU A 65 -16.24 -5.08 23.07
C LEU A 65 -16.08 -6.43 22.37
N PHE A 66 -16.81 -6.66 21.27
CA PHE A 66 -16.68 -7.91 20.49
C PHE A 66 -15.25 -8.12 19.97
N PHE A 67 -14.64 -7.07 19.43
CA PHE A 67 -13.23 -7.07 19.04
C PHE A 67 -12.33 -7.49 20.21
N THR A 68 -12.46 -6.82 21.36
CA THR A 68 -11.61 -7.07 22.52
C THR A 68 -11.79 -8.50 23.05
N ASP A 69 -13.02 -8.98 23.12
CA ASP A 69 -13.34 -10.32 23.59
C ASP A 69 -12.75 -11.41 22.68
N SER A 70 -12.96 -11.31 21.36
CA SER A 70 -12.38 -12.25 20.39
C SER A 70 -10.85 -12.22 20.47
N MET A 71 -10.25 -11.03 20.40
CA MET A 71 -8.79 -10.89 20.40
C MET A 71 -8.11 -11.39 21.67
N ILE A 72 -8.76 -11.31 22.84
CA ILE A 72 -8.22 -11.84 24.10
C ILE A 72 -8.50 -13.34 24.22
N SER A 73 -9.68 -13.81 23.81
CA SER A 73 -10.04 -15.23 23.85
C SER A 73 -9.19 -16.10 22.92
N GLU A 74 -8.71 -15.53 21.81
CA GLU A 74 -7.81 -16.17 20.84
C GLU A 74 -6.33 -15.95 21.16
N SER A 75 -6.03 -15.24 22.25
CA SER A 75 -4.66 -14.98 22.67
C SER A 75 -3.97 -16.23 23.23
N GLY A 76 -2.64 -16.24 23.20
CA GLY A 76 -1.82 -17.33 23.76
C GLY A 76 -1.73 -17.37 25.28
N HIS A 77 -2.58 -16.63 26.02
CA HIS A 77 -2.51 -16.55 27.48
C HIS A 77 -3.23 -17.72 28.17
N SER A 78 -2.76 -18.10 29.36
CA SER A 78 -3.36 -19.17 30.16
C SER A 78 -4.82 -18.88 30.57
N PHE A 79 -5.18 -17.59 30.67
CA PHE A 79 -6.54 -17.17 31.02
C PHE A 79 -7.46 -17.00 29.81
N ALA A 80 -7.01 -17.22 28.58
CA ALA A 80 -7.82 -16.98 27.37
C ALA A 80 -9.12 -17.80 27.37
N SER A 81 -9.07 -19.06 27.79
CA SER A 81 -10.27 -19.91 27.96
C SER A 81 -11.22 -19.39 29.05
N LYS A 82 -10.67 -18.85 30.15
CA LYS A 82 -11.45 -18.21 31.21
C LYS A 82 -12.14 -16.94 30.70
N TRP A 83 -11.44 -16.14 29.91
CA TRP A 83 -12.01 -14.96 29.26
C TRP A 83 -13.15 -15.34 28.31
N ASN A 84 -12.97 -16.38 27.50
CA ASN A 84 -14.01 -16.86 26.59
C ASN A 84 -15.30 -17.30 27.29
N SER A 85 -15.21 -17.74 28.55
CA SER A 85 -16.36 -18.16 29.36
C SER A 85 -17.02 -17.00 30.12
N SER A 86 -16.43 -15.81 30.09
CA SER A 86 -16.89 -14.63 30.82
C SER A 86 -16.55 -13.38 30.00
N ARG A 87 -17.07 -13.34 28.78
CA ARG A 87 -16.83 -12.24 27.85
C ARG A 87 -17.48 -10.96 28.38
N LEU A 88 -16.91 -9.80 28.06
CA LEU A 88 -17.48 -8.52 28.46
C LEU A 88 -18.82 -8.26 27.74
N ALA A 89 -18.97 -8.77 26.52
CA ALA A 89 -20.22 -8.76 25.78
C ALA A 89 -21.37 -9.51 26.49
N ASP A 90 -21.08 -10.61 27.17
CA ASP A 90 -22.09 -11.41 27.89
C ASP A 90 -22.74 -10.60 29.01
N GLU A 91 -21.98 -9.71 29.67
CA GLU A 91 -22.49 -8.81 30.70
C GLU A 91 -23.52 -7.80 30.14
N ARG A 92 -23.51 -7.58 28.83
CA ARG A 92 -24.50 -6.74 28.12
C ARG A 92 -25.62 -7.54 27.48
N SER A 93 -25.77 -8.82 27.82
CA SER A 93 -26.74 -9.76 27.24
C SER A 93 -26.54 -10.01 25.74
N GLU A 94 -25.31 -9.87 25.25
CA GLU A 94 -25.00 -9.95 23.82
C GLU A 94 -24.15 -11.18 23.47
N LEU A 95 -24.84 -12.30 23.17
CA LEU A 95 -24.24 -13.61 22.90
C LEU A 95 -23.79 -13.81 21.43
N ALA A 96 -24.30 -13.00 20.50
CA ALA A 96 -24.07 -13.11 19.06
C ALA A 96 -23.14 -11.99 18.54
N GLY A 97 -22.01 -11.77 19.22
CA GLY A 97 -21.16 -10.61 18.95
C GLY A 97 -20.53 -10.57 17.55
N ASP A 98 -20.16 -11.74 17.02
CA ASP A 98 -19.40 -11.82 15.78
C ASP A 98 -20.25 -11.54 14.53
N GLU A 99 -21.54 -11.91 14.53
CA GLU A 99 -22.48 -11.59 13.44
C GLU A 99 -22.89 -10.11 13.50
N LYS A 100 -23.25 -9.63 14.71
CA LYS A 100 -23.64 -8.23 14.94
C LYS A 100 -22.55 -7.23 14.57
N PHE A 101 -21.28 -7.59 14.72
CA PHE A 101 -20.17 -6.77 14.24
C PHE A 101 -20.30 -6.45 12.75
N TYR A 102 -20.55 -7.47 11.93
CA TYR A 102 -20.66 -7.31 10.48
C TYR A 102 -21.97 -6.64 10.08
N ASP A 103 -23.07 -6.86 10.82
CA ASP A 103 -24.30 -6.09 10.62
C ASP A 103 -24.06 -4.59 10.84
N HIS A 104 -23.34 -4.23 11.91
CA HIS A 104 -22.96 -2.84 12.17
C HIS A 104 -22.00 -2.28 11.11
N LEU A 105 -21.09 -3.10 10.59
CA LEU A 105 -20.20 -2.72 9.50
C LEU A 105 -21.00 -2.40 8.23
N GLU A 106 -21.87 -3.31 7.78
CA GLU A 106 -22.68 -3.11 6.57
C GLU A 106 -23.60 -1.89 6.70
N ALA A 107 -24.24 -1.71 7.86
CA ALA A 107 -25.05 -0.53 8.14
C ALA A 107 -24.22 0.77 8.04
N THR A 108 -22.99 0.75 8.56
CA THR A 108 -22.07 1.90 8.47
C THR A 108 -21.55 2.12 7.05
N MET A 109 -21.37 1.06 6.26
CA MET A 109 -20.98 1.15 4.86
C MET A 109 -22.10 1.74 3.99
N ALA A 110 -23.36 1.43 4.30
CA ALA A 110 -24.52 2.01 3.61
C ALA A 110 -24.65 3.52 3.87
N ASP A 111 -24.33 3.96 5.08
CA ASP A 111 -24.33 5.37 5.48
C ASP A 111 -23.20 6.15 4.78
N GLN A 112 -23.55 7.17 4.00
CA GLN A 112 -22.61 8.03 3.24
C GLN A 112 -22.17 9.28 4.02
N SER A 113 -22.54 9.39 5.29
CA SER A 113 -22.13 10.50 6.14
C SER A 113 -20.60 10.55 6.39
N PRO A 114 -20.02 11.73 6.65
CA PRO A 114 -18.62 11.84 7.05
C PRO A 114 -18.34 11.11 8.38
N GLU A 115 -19.30 11.09 9.31
CA GLU A 115 -19.22 10.36 10.59
C GLU A 115 -19.20 8.84 10.39
N ALA A 116 -19.90 8.32 9.38
CA ALA A 116 -19.75 6.91 8.99
C ALA A 116 -18.33 6.60 8.50
N SER A 117 -17.71 7.53 7.77
CA SER A 117 -16.34 7.32 7.28
C SER A 117 -15.30 7.27 8.41
N GLU A 118 -15.47 8.07 9.48
CA GLU A 118 -14.67 7.95 10.70
C GLU A 118 -14.87 6.59 11.41
N ARG A 119 -16.13 6.14 11.55
CA ARG A 119 -16.43 4.81 12.11
C ARG A 119 -15.83 3.68 11.28
N LEU A 120 -15.89 3.78 9.95
CA LEU A 120 -15.30 2.80 9.05
C LEU A 120 -13.78 2.69 9.21
N ALA A 121 -13.08 3.78 9.55
CA ALA A 121 -11.65 3.73 9.84
C ALA A 121 -11.37 2.87 11.09
N VAL A 122 -12.23 2.95 12.11
CA VAL A 122 -12.13 2.10 13.31
C VAL A 122 -12.42 0.64 12.97
N PHE A 123 -13.47 0.36 12.18
CA PHE A 123 -13.76 -1.00 11.71
C PHE A 123 -12.63 -1.61 10.89
N ALA A 124 -12.10 -0.86 9.92
CA ALA A 124 -10.98 -1.30 9.11
C ALA A 124 -9.73 -1.58 9.96
N THR A 125 -9.53 -0.80 11.03
CA THR A 125 -8.46 -1.05 12.01
C THR A 125 -8.68 -2.36 12.74
N MET A 126 -9.89 -2.62 13.26
CA MET A 126 -10.21 -3.88 13.95
C MET A 126 -9.97 -5.11 13.06
N ILE A 127 -10.44 -5.08 11.81
CA ILE A 127 -10.21 -6.16 10.82
C ILE A 127 -8.71 -6.27 10.50
N GLY A 128 -8.04 -5.14 10.27
CA GLY A 128 -6.61 -5.08 9.97
C GLY A 128 -5.71 -5.62 11.09
N LEU A 129 -6.15 -5.52 12.34
CA LEU A 129 -5.46 -6.08 13.51
C LEU A 129 -5.68 -7.58 13.68
N GLY A 130 -6.54 -8.19 12.87
CA GLY A 130 -6.75 -9.63 12.82
C GLY A 130 -8.11 -10.11 13.32
N PHE A 131 -9.06 -9.22 13.61
CA PHE A 131 -10.41 -9.64 13.98
C PHE A 131 -11.12 -10.25 12.76
N THR A 132 -11.45 -11.53 12.86
CA THR A 132 -12.16 -12.26 11.79
C THR A 132 -13.64 -12.46 12.08
N GLY A 133 -14.04 -12.56 13.36
CA GLY A 133 -15.41 -12.85 13.78
C GLY A 133 -16.02 -14.03 13.00
N TRP A 134 -17.26 -13.86 12.52
CA TRP A 134 -18.05 -14.88 11.83
C TRP A 134 -17.39 -15.43 10.54
N TYR A 135 -16.57 -14.61 9.87
CA TYR A 135 -15.88 -14.98 8.63
C TYR A 135 -14.50 -15.60 8.88
N HIS A 136 -14.28 -16.20 10.06
CA HIS A 136 -13.08 -16.98 10.35
C HIS A 136 -12.86 -18.04 9.25
N GLY A 137 -11.63 -18.12 8.73
CA GLY A 137 -11.28 -19.02 7.63
C GLY A 137 -11.68 -18.55 6.22
N GLN A 138 -12.27 -17.35 6.06
CA GLN A 138 -12.62 -16.76 4.76
C GLN A 138 -11.84 -15.46 4.47
N PRO A 139 -10.50 -15.54 4.31
CA PRO A 139 -9.66 -14.34 4.17
C PRO A 139 -9.98 -13.51 2.91
N GLU A 140 -10.45 -14.14 1.83
CA GLU A 140 -10.83 -13.41 0.62
C GLU A 140 -12.04 -12.50 0.83
N TYR A 141 -13.00 -12.91 1.66
CA TYR A 141 -14.16 -12.08 1.99
C TYR A 141 -13.72 -10.84 2.78
N LEU A 142 -12.87 -11.03 3.80
CA LEU A 142 -12.30 -9.93 4.60
C LEU A 142 -11.49 -8.98 3.72
N ARG A 143 -10.65 -9.51 2.82
CA ARG A 143 -9.85 -8.71 1.89
C ARG A 143 -10.74 -7.89 0.95
N LYS A 144 -11.81 -8.48 0.43
CA LYS A 144 -12.79 -7.77 -0.40
C LYS A 144 -13.44 -6.62 0.37
N LYS A 145 -13.90 -6.86 1.60
CA LYS A 145 -14.50 -5.83 2.45
C LYS A 145 -13.52 -4.70 2.77
N MET A 146 -12.27 -5.02 3.08
CA MET A 146 -11.22 -4.01 3.28
C MET A 146 -11.00 -3.15 2.03
N LEU A 147 -10.98 -3.75 0.83
CA LEU A 147 -10.86 -3.01 -0.43
C LEU A 147 -12.06 -2.11 -0.70
N GLU A 148 -13.27 -2.53 -0.34
CA GLU A 148 -14.49 -1.71 -0.45
C GLU A 148 -14.45 -0.49 0.48
N ILE A 149 -13.89 -0.65 1.69
CA ILE A 149 -13.81 0.44 2.69
C ILE A 149 -12.65 1.42 2.38
N THR A 150 -11.56 0.93 1.78
CA THR A 150 -10.29 1.67 1.56
C THR A 150 -10.47 3.09 1.00
N PRO A 151 -11.28 3.34 -0.06
CA PRO A 151 -11.42 4.68 -0.63
C PRO A 151 -11.97 5.71 0.36
N ARG A 152 -12.85 5.27 1.29
CA ARG A 152 -13.50 6.14 2.28
C ARG A 152 -12.60 6.46 3.47
N ILE A 153 -11.71 5.53 3.84
CA ILE A 153 -10.85 5.68 5.02
C ILE A 153 -9.49 6.31 4.69
N ARG A 154 -9.13 6.41 3.40
CA ARG A 154 -7.85 6.98 2.95
C ARG A 154 -7.50 8.34 3.58
N PRO A 155 -8.45 9.28 3.80
CA PRO A 155 -8.13 10.55 4.47
C PRO A 155 -7.72 10.40 5.94
N PHE A 156 -8.13 9.33 6.60
CA PHE A 156 -7.87 9.05 8.01
C PHE A 156 -6.65 8.15 8.23
N MET A 157 -6.21 7.45 7.19
CA MET A 157 -4.95 6.73 7.18
C MET A 157 -3.86 7.72 6.80
N GLU A 158 -3.22 8.33 7.81
CA GLU A 158 -2.06 9.17 7.59
C GLU A 158 -0.99 8.37 6.85
N ALA A 159 -0.86 8.62 5.54
CA ALA A 159 0.32 8.22 4.81
C ALA A 159 1.41 9.23 5.19
N ASP A 160 2.06 9.04 6.34
CA ASP A 160 3.33 9.71 6.59
C ASP A 160 4.39 9.08 5.68
N VAL A 161 4.31 9.40 4.38
CA VAL A 161 5.27 8.96 3.36
C VAL A 161 6.66 9.54 3.66
N THR A 162 6.71 10.58 4.50
CA THR A 162 7.92 11.29 4.94
C THR A 162 8.47 10.80 6.28
N GLY A 163 7.70 10.00 7.01
CA GLY A 163 7.98 9.52 8.34
C GLY A 163 9.09 8.50 8.33
N LYS A 164 10.29 8.92 8.70
CA LYS A 164 11.38 7.98 8.98
C LYS A 164 11.01 7.19 10.24
N LEU A 165 10.75 5.89 10.10
CA LEU A 165 10.41 5.01 11.24
C LEU A 165 11.39 5.16 12.41
N CYS A 166 12.69 5.26 12.11
CA CYS A 166 13.76 5.55 13.08
C CYS A 166 14.71 6.58 12.47
N PRO A 167 14.65 7.87 12.83
CA PRO A 167 15.47 8.92 12.22
C PRO A 167 16.97 8.60 12.22
N GLU A 168 17.46 8.03 13.32
CA GLU A 168 18.84 7.60 13.58
C GLU A 168 19.36 6.60 12.52
N THR A 169 18.48 5.72 12.02
CA THR A 169 18.86 4.72 11.01
C THR A 169 19.13 5.36 9.65
N TYR A 170 18.62 6.57 9.38
CA TYR A 170 18.80 7.29 8.11
C TYR A 170 19.83 8.43 8.18
N GLU A 171 20.55 8.57 9.30
CA GLU A 171 21.61 9.57 9.46
C GLU A 171 22.85 9.20 8.67
N ASN A 172 23.20 7.91 8.65
CA ASN A 172 24.41 7.38 8.00
C ASN A 172 24.11 6.56 6.73
N VAL A 173 22.87 6.57 6.25
CA VAL A 173 22.52 5.87 5.00
C VAL A 173 22.99 6.72 3.83
N ASP A 174 23.79 6.09 2.97
CA ASP A 174 24.24 6.64 1.72
C ASP A 174 23.04 7.04 0.85
N ARG A 175 22.84 8.35 0.68
CA ARG A 175 21.72 8.93 -0.09
C ARG A 175 22.04 9.07 -1.57
N ARG A 176 23.16 8.53 -2.03
CA ARG A 176 23.47 8.51 -3.45
C ARG A 176 22.38 7.72 -4.16
N ASP A 177 21.91 8.26 -5.28
CA ASP A 177 21.01 7.56 -6.17
C ASP A 177 21.78 6.38 -6.77
N LEU A 178 21.56 5.18 -6.20
CA LEU A 178 22.19 3.94 -6.65
C LEU A 178 21.58 3.44 -7.96
N VAL A 179 20.52 4.08 -8.45
CA VAL A 179 20.00 3.86 -9.79
C VAL A 179 20.86 4.67 -10.74
N GLU A 180 21.79 4.02 -11.44
CA GLU A 180 22.51 4.69 -12.52
C GLU A 180 21.50 5.28 -13.52
N PRO A 181 21.58 6.58 -13.83
CA PRO A 181 20.63 7.18 -14.74
C PRO A 181 20.76 6.50 -16.12
N PRO A 182 19.64 6.09 -16.74
CA PRO A 182 19.64 5.36 -18.01
C PRO A 182 20.27 6.16 -19.17
N SER A 183 20.52 7.46 -18.96
CA SER A 183 21.16 8.37 -19.90
C SER A 183 22.60 7.97 -20.27
N ARG A 184 23.33 7.28 -19.39
CA ARG A 184 24.70 6.84 -19.68
C ARG A 184 24.77 5.82 -20.81
N GLY A 185 23.84 4.86 -20.85
CA GLY A 185 23.75 3.88 -21.94
C GLY A 185 23.30 4.51 -23.26
N ILE A 186 22.35 5.46 -23.19
CA ILE A 186 21.80 6.13 -24.37
C ILE A 186 22.85 7.03 -25.06
N ALA A 187 23.71 7.70 -24.29
CA ALA A 187 24.76 8.56 -24.84
C ALA A 187 25.75 7.79 -25.74
N PHE A 188 26.18 6.59 -25.33
CA PHE A 188 27.06 5.76 -26.15
C PHE A 188 26.39 5.30 -27.45
N ILE A 189 25.12 4.91 -27.37
CA ILE A 189 24.35 4.48 -28.55
C ILE A 189 24.19 5.64 -29.54
N ALA A 190 23.90 6.86 -29.04
CA ALA A 190 23.78 8.04 -29.88
C ALA A 190 25.09 8.39 -30.61
N ILE A 191 26.23 8.31 -29.92
CA ILE A 191 27.55 8.54 -30.53
C ILE A 191 27.85 7.50 -31.62
N ALA A 192 27.61 6.22 -31.35
CA ALA A 192 27.80 5.15 -32.32
C ALA A 192 26.94 5.35 -33.58
N PHE A 193 25.68 5.79 -33.40
CA PHE A 193 24.78 6.07 -34.51
C PHE A 193 25.27 7.23 -35.39
N VAL A 194 25.76 8.32 -34.78
CA VAL A 194 26.34 9.45 -35.51
C VAL A 194 27.55 9.02 -36.34
N VAL A 195 28.46 8.24 -35.76
CA VAL A 195 29.64 7.72 -36.49
C VAL A 195 29.22 6.83 -37.67
N PHE A 196 28.21 5.98 -37.47
CA PHE A 196 27.66 5.14 -38.54
C PHE A 196 27.03 5.96 -39.68
N CYS A 197 26.26 7.00 -39.34
CA CYS A 197 25.70 7.93 -40.33
C CYS A 197 26.80 8.62 -41.15
N PHE A 198 27.86 9.14 -40.50
CA PHE A 198 28.97 9.76 -41.24
C PHE A 198 29.71 8.78 -42.14
N THR A 199 29.93 7.56 -41.66
CA THR A 199 30.62 6.51 -42.44
C THR A 199 29.84 6.11 -43.69
N THR A 200 28.52 5.93 -43.55
CA THR A 200 27.65 5.61 -44.69
C THR A 200 27.59 6.75 -45.70
N LEU A 201 27.56 8.01 -45.25
CA LEU A 201 27.56 9.20 -46.10
C LEU A 201 28.89 9.34 -46.88
N ALA A 202 30.02 9.14 -46.21
CA ALA A 202 31.34 9.18 -46.85
C ALA A 202 31.50 8.05 -47.88
N CYS A 203 31.04 6.84 -47.55
CA CYS A 203 31.08 5.70 -48.46
C CYS A 203 30.19 5.93 -49.69
N ASN A 204 28.99 6.49 -49.50
CA ASN A 204 28.09 6.85 -50.58
C ASN A 204 28.72 7.91 -51.50
N TYR A 205 29.32 8.96 -50.93
CA TYR A 205 30.00 10.00 -51.70
C TYR A 205 31.16 9.44 -52.52
N TYR A 206 31.99 8.58 -51.93
CA TYR A 206 33.11 7.94 -52.63
C TYR A 206 32.63 7.04 -53.78
N LEU A 207 31.60 6.23 -53.54
CA LEU A 207 31.00 5.37 -54.57
C LEU A 207 30.37 6.19 -55.70
N PHE A 208 29.75 7.32 -55.37
CA PHE A 208 29.18 8.23 -56.36
C PHE A 208 30.27 8.83 -57.25
N ASP A 209 31.34 9.40 -56.67
CA ASP A 209 32.45 9.97 -57.42
C ASP A 209 33.15 8.92 -58.31
N LYS A 210 33.38 7.72 -57.77
CA LYS A 210 33.94 6.61 -58.54
C LYS A 210 33.03 6.19 -59.71
N SER A 211 31.72 6.12 -59.48
CA SER A 211 30.75 5.75 -60.52
C SER A 211 30.64 6.83 -61.59
N THR A 212 30.66 8.12 -61.22
CA THR A 212 30.68 9.24 -62.18
C THR A 212 31.93 9.23 -63.04
N LYS A 213 33.11 9.02 -62.44
CA LYS A 213 34.39 8.90 -63.17
C LYS A 213 34.39 7.72 -64.14
N HIS A 214 33.87 6.57 -63.70
CA HIS A 214 33.73 5.40 -64.55
C HIS A 214 32.77 5.66 -65.72
N LEU A 215 31.63 6.31 -65.48
CA LEU A 215 30.67 6.65 -66.52
C LEU A 215 31.23 7.63 -67.55
N ILE A 216 31.95 8.67 -67.12
CA ILE A 216 32.61 9.62 -68.01
C ILE A 216 33.71 8.94 -68.84
N ALA A 217 34.47 8.03 -68.24
CA ALA A 217 35.48 7.27 -68.96
C ALA A 217 34.86 6.37 -70.04
N SER A 218 33.80 5.63 -69.70
CA SER A 218 33.07 4.79 -70.66
C SER A 218 32.42 5.62 -71.77
N LEU A 219 31.85 6.79 -71.46
CA LEU A 219 31.28 7.69 -72.47
C LEU A 219 32.34 8.20 -73.45
N LYS A 220 33.52 8.59 -72.93
CA LYS A 220 34.66 9.01 -73.76
C LYS A 220 35.17 7.87 -74.66
N GLU A 221 35.17 6.64 -74.15
CA GLU A 221 35.58 5.47 -74.95
C GLU A 221 34.59 5.21 -76.10
N VAL A 222 33.28 5.30 -75.85
CA VAL A 222 32.25 5.16 -76.90
C VAL A 222 32.37 6.27 -77.94
N LEU A 223 32.50 7.54 -77.51
CA LEU A 223 32.70 8.67 -78.42
C LEU A 223 33.97 8.53 -79.28
N LYS A 224 35.04 7.99 -78.71
CA LYS A 224 36.28 7.72 -79.45
C LYS A 224 36.09 6.62 -80.49
N ARG A 225 35.39 5.54 -80.15
CA ARG A 225 35.07 4.47 -81.11
C ARG A 225 34.17 4.98 -82.24
N GLU A 226 33.17 5.80 -81.96
CA GLU A 226 32.35 6.41 -83.01
C GLU A 226 33.16 7.32 -83.94
N ALA A 227 34.10 8.11 -83.40
CA ALA A 227 34.99 8.95 -84.20
C ALA A 227 35.94 8.13 -85.09
N GLU A 228 36.44 6.99 -84.60
CA GLU A 228 37.27 6.05 -85.37
C GLU A 228 36.47 5.33 -86.47
N PHE A 229 35.22 4.94 -86.20
CA PHE A 229 34.31 4.38 -87.21
C PHE A 229 33.91 5.41 -88.28
N GLY A 230 33.76 6.69 -87.92
CA GLY A 230 33.46 7.78 -88.86
C GLY A 230 34.60 8.13 -89.80
N GLN A 231 35.86 7.84 -89.44
CA GLN A 231 37.03 8.07 -90.31
C GLN A 231 37.35 6.92 -91.26
N ALA A 232 36.87 5.70 -90.99
CA ALA A 232 37.05 4.53 -91.86
C ALA A 232 36.02 4.45 -93.01
N GLY A 233 35.08 5.39 -93.09
CA GLY A 233 34.01 5.45 -94.09
C GLY A 233 34.14 6.56 -95.14
N ASN A 234 35.30 7.21 -95.23
CA ASN A 234 35.70 8.13 -96.32
C ASN A 234 36.89 7.56 -97.10
#